data_AF-A0A4S4NTK4-F1
#
_entry.id   AF-A0A4S4NTK4-F1
#
_cell.length_a   1.000
_cell.length_b   1.000
_cell.length_c   1.000
_cell.angle_alpha   90.00
_cell.angle_beta   90.00
_cell.angle_gamma   90.00
#
_symmetry.space_group_name_H-M   'P 1'
#
loop_
_entity.id
_entity.type
_entity.pdbx_description
1 polymer ?
#
loop_
_entity_poly.entity_id
_entity_poly.type
_entity_poly.pdbx_seq_one_letter_code
_entity_poly.pdbx_strand_id
1 'polypeptide(L)'
;MKTILLSLLLLPVCLTAQPALDGLWEGTMTVGGIYSDKTLPMQLYITVEGQRVTGRSYVTLPDGNILRMDLQGYLYHDRSMALAEVNFVGDPENKIIPEFNRQYQIVYKPDLWDSTLKGFWQEVSPEALSPDRRLGRIVLRKHKDERA
;
A
#
# COMPACT_ATOMS: atom_id res chain seq x y z
N MET A 1 -19.25 8.11 -54.64
CA MET A 1 -18.14 7.82 -53.71
C MET A 1 -18.35 8.60 -52.42
N LYS A 2 -19.15 8.10 -51.47
CA LYS A 2 -19.54 8.88 -50.27
C LYS A 2 -19.88 8.03 -49.05
N THR A 3 -19.28 6.84 -48.95
CA THR A 3 -19.63 5.83 -47.93
C THR A 3 -18.40 5.20 -47.25
N ILE A 4 -17.26 5.91 -47.20
CA ILE A 4 -16.04 5.42 -46.52
C ILE A 4 -15.79 6.14 -45.18
N LEU A 5 -16.61 7.13 -44.80
CA LEU A 5 -16.35 7.94 -43.61
C LEU A 5 -16.92 7.37 -42.30
N LEU A 6 -17.73 6.30 -42.35
CA LEU A 6 -18.43 5.80 -41.16
C LEU A 6 -17.67 4.68 -40.41
N SER A 7 -16.62 4.10 -41.01
CA SER A 7 -15.87 2.98 -40.42
C SER A 7 -14.71 3.40 -39.52
N LEU A 8 -14.38 4.69 -39.42
CA LEU A 8 -13.30 5.19 -38.55
C LEU A 8 -13.74 5.52 -37.12
N LEU A 9 -15.04 5.44 -36.81
CA LEU A 9 -15.62 5.79 -35.50
C LEU A 9 -15.70 4.61 -34.51
N LEU A 10 -15.21 3.43 -34.90
CA LEU A 10 -15.17 2.23 -34.06
C LEU A 10 -13.73 1.84 -33.70
N LEU A 11 -12.82 2.79 -33.56
CA LEU A 11 -11.56 2.52 -32.86
C LEU A 11 -11.90 2.43 -31.37
N PRO A 12 -11.86 1.23 -30.75
CA PRO A 12 -11.94 1.15 -29.30
C PRO A 12 -10.70 1.90 -28.81
N VAL A 13 -10.92 3.07 -28.25
CA VAL A 13 -9.90 3.76 -27.48
C VAL A 13 -9.50 2.75 -26.42
N CYS A 14 -8.28 2.22 -26.52
CA CYS A 14 -7.66 1.45 -25.46
C CYS A 14 -7.57 2.39 -24.26
N LEU A 15 -8.65 2.48 -23.49
CA LEU A 15 -8.64 3.03 -22.16
C LEU A 15 -7.67 2.13 -21.41
N THR A 16 -6.42 2.59 -21.31
CA THR A 16 -5.50 2.11 -20.30
C THR A 16 -6.18 2.44 -19.00
N ALA A 17 -6.97 1.52 -18.47
CA ALA A 17 -7.43 1.58 -17.10
C ALA A 17 -6.14 1.73 -16.29
N GLN A 18 -5.91 2.93 -15.76
CA GLN A 18 -4.81 3.14 -14.82
C GLN A 18 -4.94 2.03 -13.78
N PRO A 19 -3.85 1.34 -13.41
CA PRO A 19 -3.95 0.31 -12.40
C PRO A 19 -4.54 0.96 -11.16
N ALA A 20 -5.78 0.58 -10.81
CA ALA A 20 -6.51 1.13 -9.67
C ALA A 20 -5.75 0.96 -8.33
N LEU A 21 -4.67 0.19 -8.37
CA LEU A 21 -3.71 0.00 -7.30
C LEU A 21 -2.89 1.26 -6.97
N ASP A 22 -2.52 2.08 -7.96
CA ASP A 22 -1.63 3.24 -7.79
C ASP A 22 -2.30 4.39 -7.04
N GLY A 23 -1.59 4.99 -6.08
CA GLY A 23 -2.02 6.17 -5.33
C GLY A 23 -2.13 5.92 -3.82
N LEU A 24 -2.91 6.77 -3.15
CA LEU A 24 -3.05 6.78 -1.70
C LEU A 24 -4.08 5.76 -1.20
N TRP A 25 -3.71 5.08 -0.13
CA TRP A 25 -4.53 4.14 0.63
C TRP A 25 -4.51 4.52 2.10
N GLU A 26 -5.66 4.45 2.77
CA GLU A 26 -5.81 4.91 4.14
C GLU A 26 -6.59 3.91 4.98
N GLY A 27 -6.23 3.78 6.24
CA GLY A 27 -6.92 2.89 7.16
C GLY A 27 -6.12 2.67 8.41
N THR A 28 -5.96 1.41 8.80
CA THR A 28 -5.34 1.06 10.08
C THR A 28 -4.41 -0.14 9.99
N MET A 29 -3.46 -0.16 10.92
CA MET A 29 -2.65 -1.33 11.25
C MET A 29 -2.86 -1.71 12.71
N THR A 30 -2.87 -3.00 13.04
CA THR A 30 -2.93 -3.44 14.44
C THR A 30 -1.54 -3.45 15.07
N VAL A 31 -1.47 -3.19 16.37
CA VAL A 31 -0.24 -3.24 17.19
C VAL A 31 -0.45 -4.09 18.43
N GLY A 32 0.63 -4.67 18.97
CA GLY A 32 0.55 -5.60 20.11
C GLY A 32 0.12 -7.02 19.74
N GLY A 33 0.30 -7.41 18.48
CA GLY A 33 0.06 -8.77 17.98
C GLY A 33 -1.08 -8.88 16.96
N ILE A 34 -1.16 -10.05 16.32
CA ILE A 34 -2.15 -10.34 15.26
C ILE A 34 -3.60 -10.37 15.77
N TYR A 35 -3.80 -10.79 17.02
CA TYR A 35 -5.11 -10.85 17.66
C TYR A 35 -5.46 -9.59 18.46
N SER A 36 -4.59 -8.57 18.42
CA SER A 36 -4.86 -7.31 19.09
C SER A 36 -5.91 -6.50 18.35
N ASP A 37 -6.73 -5.79 19.14
CA ASP A 37 -7.69 -4.80 18.67
C ASP A 37 -7.15 -3.37 18.75
N LYS A 38 -5.93 -3.18 19.26
CA LYS A 38 -5.27 -1.87 19.25
C LYS A 38 -4.83 -1.54 17.83
N THR A 39 -5.25 -0.39 17.33
CA THR A 39 -4.95 0.07 15.97
C THR A 39 -4.24 1.41 15.96
N LEU A 40 -3.32 1.59 15.00
CA LEU A 40 -2.77 2.89 14.63
C LEU A 40 -3.29 3.30 13.25
N PRO A 41 -3.62 4.59 13.03
CA PRO A 41 -3.89 5.12 11.70
C PRO A 41 -2.67 4.92 10.80
N MET A 42 -2.93 4.45 9.58
CA MET A 42 -1.90 4.19 8.58
C MET A 42 -2.34 4.71 7.23
N GLN A 43 -1.40 5.33 6.53
CA GLN A 43 -1.51 5.63 5.11
C GLN A 43 -0.41 4.91 4.34
N LEU A 44 -0.71 4.54 3.10
CA LEU A 44 0.18 3.84 2.20
C LEU A 44 0.04 4.43 0.81
N TYR A 45 1.09 5.09 0.32
CA TYR A 45 1.15 5.56 -1.06
C TYR A 45 1.92 4.55 -1.91
N ILE A 46 1.34 4.10 -3.03
CA ILE A 46 1.91 3.04 -3.87
C ILE A 46 2.00 3.50 -5.32
N THR A 47 3.11 3.13 -5.98
CA THR A 47 3.28 3.21 -7.42
C THR A 47 3.69 1.83 -7.95
N VAL A 48 3.03 1.38 -9.02
CA VAL A 48 3.26 0.09 -9.65
C VAL A 48 3.78 0.28 -11.07
N GLU A 49 4.94 -0.32 -11.35
CA GLU A 49 5.53 -0.37 -12.69
C GLU A 49 5.77 -1.83 -13.09
N GLY A 50 4.86 -2.36 -13.90
CA GLY A 50 4.85 -3.79 -14.21
C GLY A 50 4.54 -4.61 -12.95
N GLN A 51 5.50 -5.40 -12.49
CA GLN A 51 5.40 -6.15 -11.22
C GLN A 51 6.20 -5.51 -10.09
N ARG A 52 6.92 -4.42 -10.36
CA ARG A 52 7.66 -3.70 -9.33
C ARG A 52 6.72 -2.76 -8.59
N VAL A 53 6.80 -2.78 -7.27
CA VAL A 53 6.02 -1.88 -6.41
C VAL A 53 6.97 -1.02 -5.60
N THR A 54 6.78 0.29 -5.65
CA THR A 54 7.44 1.25 -4.76
C THR A 54 6.38 2.00 -3.99
N GLY A 55 6.76 2.59 -2.86
CA GLY A 55 5.80 3.34 -2.08
C GLY A 55 6.36 3.97 -0.84
N ARG A 56 5.45 4.46 -0.01
CA ARG A 56 5.77 5.07 1.28
C ARG A 56 4.65 4.79 2.27
N SER A 57 5.00 4.32 3.46
CA SER A 57 4.08 4.18 4.58
C SER A 57 4.19 5.38 5.52
N TYR A 58 3.06 5.75 6.10
CA TYR A 58 2.94 6.73 7.16
C TYR A 58 2.11 6.13 8.28
N VAL A 59 2.65 6.10 9.50
CA VAL A 59 1.96 5.57 10.68
C VAL A 59 1.86 6.68 11.71
N THR A 60 0.64 7.04 12.09
CA THR A 60 0.40 8.03 13.15
C THR A 60 0.52 7.36 14.51
N LEU A 61 1.48 7.79 15.30
CA LEU A 61 1.73 7.32 16.65
C LEU A 61 0.77 7.98 17.65
N PRO A 62 0.55 7.40 18.85
CA PRO A 62 -0.36 7.95 19.85
C PRO A 62 -0.02 9.36 20.34
N ASP A 63 1.25 9.77 20.21
CA ASP A 63 1.75 11.11 20.54
C ASP A 63 1.54 12.13 19.41
N GLY A 64 0.92 11.71 18.30
CA GLY A 64 0.67 12.54 17.11
C GLY A 64 1.82 12.58 16.12
N ASN A 65 2.98 11.99 16.43
CA ASN A 65 4.10 11.94 15.50
C ASN A 65 3.82 10.96 14.36
N ILE A 66 4.41 11.21 13.19
CA ILE A 66 4.23 10.38 12.00
C ILE A 66 5.53 9.64 11.71
N LEU A 67 5.51 8.31 11.81
CA LEU A 67 6.60 7.47 11.35
C LEU A 67 6.45 7.21 9.86
N ARG A 68 7.45 7.61 9.08
CA ARG A 68 7.49 7.45 7.63
C ARG A 68 8.63 6.55 7.18
N MET A 69 8.31 5.63 6.26
CA MET A 69 9.26 4.68 5.67
C MET A 69 9.04 4.55 4.18
N ASP A 70 10.14 4.47 3.41
CA ASP A 70 10.07 4.13 1.99
C ASP A 70 9.99 2.61 1.82
N LEU A 71 9.18 2.19 0.85
CA LEU A 71 8.85 0.80 0.59
C LEU A 71 9.28 0.39 -0.81
N GLN A 72 9.73 -0.86 -0.92
CA GLN A 72 9.94 -1.53 -2.20
C GLN A 72 9.42 -2.96 -2.14
N GLY A 73 9.05 -3.50 -3.28
CA GLY A 73 8.57 -4.86 -3.36
C GLY A 73 8.02 -5.26 -4.71
N TYR A 74 7.12 -6.23 -4.68
CA TYR A 74 6.66 -6.93 -5.87
C TYR A 74 5.15 -7.20 -5.83
N LEU A 75 4.49 -7.04 -6.98
CA LEU A 75 3.10 -7.39 -7.22
C LEU A 75 3.05 -8.70 -8.00
N TYR A 76 2.43 -9.71 -7.41
CA TYR A 76 2.23 -11.01 -8.02
C TYR A 76 0.93 -11.03 -8.85
N HIS A 77 0.83 -12.00 -9.76
CA HIS A 77 -0.33 -12.14 -10.65
C HIS A 77 -1.66 -12.42 -9.93
N ASP A 78 -1.62 -12.98 -8.72
CA ASP A 78 -2.77 -13.20 -7.86
C ASP A 78 -3.23 -11.94 -7.10
N ARG A 79 -2.62 -10.79 -7.41
CA ARG A 79 -2.85 -9.48 -6.76
C ARG A 79 -2.36 -9.43 -5.31
N SER A 80 -1.57 -10.40 -4.87
CA SER A 80 -0.78 -10.27 -3.66
C SER A 80 0.45 -9.40 -3.90
N MET A 81 0.91 -8.74 -2.85
CA MET A 81 2.10 -7.90 -2.86
C MET A 81 2.95 -8.24 -1.64
N ALA A 82 4.25 -8.38 -1.87
CA ALA A 82 5.25 -8.37 -0.81
C ALA A 82 5.95 -7.02 -0.84
N LEU A 83 5.96 -6.29 0.28
CA LEU A 83 6.66 -5.00 0.43
C LEU A 83 7.61 -5.06 1.62
N ALA A 84 8.72 -4.33 1.55
CA ALA A 84 9.65 -4.16 2.66
C ALA A 84 10.01 -2.69 2.83
N GLU A 85 10.16 -2.25 4.08
CA GLU A 85 10.75 -0.98 4.43
C GLU A 85 12.25 -1.03 4.13
N VAL A 86 12.70 -0.17 3.21
CA VAL A 86 14.09 -0.17 2.72
C VAL A 86 14.90 1.02 3.21
N ASN A 87 14.25 2.17 3.42
CA ASN A 87 14.91 3.38 3.88
C ASN A 87 14.03 4.13 4.86
N PHE A 88 14.68 4.67 5.89
CA PHE A 88 14.15 5.77 6.66
C PHE A 88 14.46 7.06 5.92
N VAL A 89 13.45 7.75 5.40
CA VAL A 89 13.67 9.09 4.87
C VAL A 89 13.80 10.03 6.05
N GLY A 90 15.04 10.43 6.34
CA GLY A 90 15.38 11.54 7.21
C GLY A 90 14.92 12.85 6.57
N ASP A 91 13.61 13.06 6.53
CA ASP A 91 13.06 14.39 6.41
C ASP A 91 13.44 15.14 7.71
N PRO A 92 13.87 16.42 7.65
CA PRO A 92 14.06 17.24 8.84
C PRO A 92 12.85 17.24 9.81
N GLU A 93 11.65 16.91 9.34
CA GLU A 93 10.45 16.73 10.17
C GLU A 93 10.30 15.32 10.79
N ASN A 94 11.01 14.31 10.26
CA ASN A 94 10.94 12.93 10.71
C ASN A 94 11.91 12.72 11.88
N LYS A 95 11.51 13.19 13.08
CA LYS A 95 12.33 13.17 14.29
C LYS A 95 12.51 11.78 14.93
N ILE A 96 11.77 10.77 14.44
CA ILE A 96 11.69 9.44 15.07
C ILE A 96 12.33 8.40 14.17
N ILE A 97 13.46 7.86 14.61
CA ILE A 97 14.06 6.69 13.99
C ILE A 97 13.23 5.46 14.37
N PRO A 98 12.80 4.62 13.41
CA PRO A 98 12.08 3.39 13.73
C PRO A 98 12.97 2.44 14.54
N GLU A 99 12.37 1.77 15.53
CA GLU A 99 13.05 0.71 16.31
C GLU A 99 13.43 -0.50 15.43
N PHE A 100 12.66 -0.75 14.37
CA PHE A 100 12.81 -1.88 13.46
C PHE A 100 12.16 -1.57 12.11
N ASN A 101 12.60 -2.27 11.06
CA ASN A 101 11.95 -2.26 9.76
C ASN A 101 10.82 -3.29 9.69
N ARG A 102 9.82 -3.02 8.86
CA ARG A 102 8.69 -3.93 8.60
C ARG A 102 8.73 -4.51 7.21
N GLN A 103 8.20 -5.71 7.10
CA GLN A 103 7.77 -6.33 5.85
C GLN A 103 6.26 -6.49 5.85
N TYR A 104 5.65 -6.45 4.67
CA TYR A 104 4.22 -6.53 4.47
C TYR A 104 3.88 -7.61 3.46
N GLN A 105 2.79 -8.33 3.73
CA GLN A 105 2.14 -9.23 2.79
C GLN A 105 0.70 -8.80 2.65
N ILE A 106 0.34 -8.27 1.48
CA ILE A 106 -0.90 -7.53 1.27
C ILE A 106 -1.61 -8.09 0.05
N VAL A 107 -2.92 -8.28 0.12
CA VAL A 107 -3.75 -8.64 -1.03
C VAL A 107 -4.57 -7.42 -1.46
N TYR A 108 -4.46 -7.07 -2.74
CA TYR A 108 -5.32 -6.08 -3.36
C TYR A 108 -6.66 -6.69 -3.77
N LYS A 109 -7.74 -6.14 -3.22
CA LYS A 109 -9.12 -6.51 -3.52
C LYS A 109 -9.78 -5.34 -4.26
N PRO A 110 -9.82 -5.37 -5.61
CA PRO A 110 -10.52 -4.35 -6.37
C PRO A 110 -12.02 -4.43 -6.13
N ASP A 111 -12.64 -3.28 -6.03
CA ASP A 111 -14.09 -3.08 -6.03
C ASP A 111 -14.38 -1.72 -6.69
N LEU A 112 -15.53 -1.61 -7.36
CA LEU A 112 -15.92 -0.39 -8.08
C LEU A 112 -16.07 0.82 -7.14
N TRP A 113 -16.35 0.59 -5.86
CA TRP A 113 -16.70 1.62 -4.90
C TRP A 113 -15.84 1.60 -3.63
N ASP A 114 -15.39 0.42 -3.18
CA ASP A 114 -14.63 0.23 -1.94
C ASP A 114 -13.44 -0.72 -2.14
N SER A 115 -12.53 -0.36 -3.04
CA SER A 115 -11.28 -1.10 -3.23
C SER A 115 -10.48 -1.13 -1.93
N THR A 116 -9.90 -2.30 -1.58
CA THR A 116 -9.15 -2.49 -0.33
C THR A 116 -7.79 -3.14 -0.49
N LEU A 117 -6.87 -2.80 0.42
CA LEU A 117 -5.65 -3.54 0.71
C LEU A 117 -5.79 -4.21 2.07
N LYS A 118 -5.63 -5.53 2.13
CA LYS A 118 -5.75 -6.30 3.37
C LYS A 118 -4.59 -7.25 3.51
N GLY A 119 -4.05 -7.39 4.71
CA GLY A 119 -2.92 -8.28 4.90
C GLY A 119 -2.28 -8.17 6.27
N PHE A 120 -0.99 -8.43 6.30
CA PHE A 120 -0.20 -8.47 7.52
C PHE A 120 1.07 -7.64 7.37
N TRP A 121 1.53 -7.11 8.50
CA TRP A 121 2.87 -6.56 8.64
C TRP A 121 3.61 -7.37 9.70
N GLN A 122 4.93 -7.42 9.56
CA GLN A 122 5.80 -8.12 10.48
C GLN A 122 7.14 -7.42 10.59
N GLU A 123 7.70 -7.41 11.77
CA GLU A 123 9.07 -6.98 12.02
C GLU A 123 10.07 -7.81 11.23
N VAL A 124 11.04 -7.14 10.61
CA VAL A 124 12.23 -7.75 10.05
C VAL A 124 13.23 -7.95 11.18
N SER A 125 13.41 -9.21 11.59
CA SER A 125 14.35 -9.62 12.63
C SER A 125 15.21 -10.78 12.11
N PRO A 126 16.49 -10.86 12.49
CA PRO A 126 17.34 -12.00 12.18
C PRO A 126 16.83 -13.31 12.82
N GLU A 127 16.05 -13.22 13.90
CA GLU A 127 15.49 -14.36 14.61
C GLU A 127 14.07 -14.64 14.12
N ALA A 128 13.96 -15.38 13.02
CA ALA A 128 12.70 -15.58 12.30
C ALA A 128 11.55 -16.18 13.15
N LEU A 129 11.88 -16.93 14.22
CA LEU A 129 10.95 -17.64 15.09
C LEU A 129 10.88 -17.06 16.52
N SER A 130 11.42 -15.87 16.77
CA SER A 130 11.35 -15.27 18.10
C SER A 130 9.89 -15.03 18.51
N PRO A 131 9.46 -15.45 19.72
CA PRO A 131 8.12 -15.20 20.22
C PRO A 131 7.82 -13.71 20.43
N ASP A 132 8.86 -12.88 20.55
CA ASP A 132 8.75 -11.43 20.75
C ASP A 132 8.61 -10.66 19.43
N ARG A 133 8.63 -11.37 18.30
CA ARG A 133 8.52 -10.77 16.98
C ARG A 133 7.22 -10.00 16.84
N ARG A 134 7.32 -8.72 16.50
CA ARG A 134 6.15 -7.87 16.34
C ARG A 134 5.46 -8.15 15.01
N LEU A 135 4.15 -8.34 15.04
CA LEU A 135 3.33 -8.45 13.85
C LEU A 135 1.93 -7.91 14.08
N GLY A 136 1.22 -7.69 12.98
CA GLY A 136 -0.16 -7.27 13.02
C GLY A 136 -0.84 -7.35 11.67
N ARG A 137 -2.08 -6.91 11.65
CA ARG A 137 -2.96 -6.87 10.48
C ARG A 137 -2.97 -5.47 9.90
N ILE A 138 -3.23 -5.37 8.61
CA ILE A 138 -3.51 -4.10 7.95
C ILE A 138 -4.83 -4.18 7.19
N VAL A 139 -5.59 -3.09 7.21
CA VAL A 139 -6.79 -2.90 6.40
C VAL A 139 -6.82 -1.46 5.95
N LEU A 140 -6.64 -1.24 4.64
CA LEU A 140 -6.65 0.06 4.01
C LEU A 140 -7.69 0.11 2.90
N ARG A 141 -8.27 1.28 2.70
CA ARG A 141 -9.20 1.61 1.62
C ARG A 141 -8.56 2.60 0.67
N LYS A 142 -8.96 2.56 -0.58
CA LYS A 142 -8.51 3.54 -1.57
C LYS A 142 -8.99 4.92 -1.16
N HIS A 143 -8.09 5.91 -1.13
CA HIS A 143 -8.52 7.30 -1.01
C HIS A 143 -9.32 7.69 -2.26
N LYS A 144 -10.50 8.25 -2.06
CA LYS A 144 -11.31 8.78 -3.15
C LYS A 144 -10.93 10.24 -3.33
N ASP A 145 -10.30 10.58 -4.44
CA ASP A 145 -10.17 11.98 -4.82
C ASP A 145 -11.58 12.54 -5.02
N GLU A 146 -11.94 13.63 -4.32
CA GLU A 146 -13.25 14.29 -4.42
C GLU A 146 -13.52 14.95 -5.80
N ARG A 147 -12.70 14.67 -6.81
CA ARG A 147 -12.82 15.20 -8.17
C ARG A 147 -12.98 14.06 -9.17
N ALA A 148 -14.18 13.49 -9.22
CA ALA A 148 -14.65 12.65 -10.31
C ALA A 148 -16.04 13.12 -10.74
#